data_AF-S8BWV7-F1
#
_entry.id   AF-S8BWV7-F1
#
_cell.length_a   1.000
_cell.length_b   1.000
_cell.length_c   1.000
_cell.angle_alpha   90.00
_cell.angle_beta   90.00
_cell.angle_gamma   90.00
#
_symmetry.space_group_name_H-M   'P 1'
#
loop_
_entity.id
_entity.type
_entity.pdbx_description
1 polymer ?
#
loop_
_entity_poly.entity_id
_entity_poly.type
_entity_poly.pdbx_seq_one_letter_code
_entity_poly.pdbx_strand_id
1 'polypeptide(L)' 'MHLMYTLDSQGNRLYTLKKVAHGEVTKSAHPARFSPDDKYSRHRVTLKKRFGMLLTQQENWKSM' A
#
# COMPACT_ATOMS: atom_id res chain seq x y z
N MET A 1 12.36 3.83 9.70
CA MET A 1 12.45 2.63 8.85
C MET A 1 13.28 2.96 7.61
N HIS A 2 14.38 2.25 7.40
CA HIS A 2 15.33 2.53 6.31
C HIS A 2 15.17 1.61 5.09
N LEU A 3 14.52 0.45 5.25
CA LEU A 3 14.32 -0.48 4.15
C LEU A 3 13.22 0.04 3.21
N MET A 4 13.60 0.19 1.95
CA MET A 4 12.74 0.69 0.87
C MET A 4 12.66 -0.35 -0.27
N TYR A 5 11.72 -0.17 -1.20
CA TYR A 5 11.62 -1.00 -2.39
C TYR A 5 11.03 -0.26 -3.60
N THR A 6 11.29 -0.78 -4.80
CA THR A 6 10.51 -0.56 -6.04
C THR A 6 9.97 -1.91 -6.54
N LEU A 7 9.06 -1.88 -7.51
CA LEU A 7 8.54 -3.10 -8.16
C LEU A 7 9.24 -3.33 -9.49
N ASP A 8 9.59 -4.59 -9.78
CA ASP A 8 10.04 -4.99 -11.12
C ASP A 8 8.83 -5.18 -12.07
N SER A 9 9.11 -5.56 -13.32
CA SER A 9 8.08 -5.83 -14.33
C SER A 9 7.18 -7.03 -14.03
N GLN A 10 7.59 -7.91 -13.11
CA GLN A 10 6.84 -9.08 -12.67
C GLN A 10 6.08 -8.83 -11.35
N GLY A 11 6.24 -7.65 -10.74
CA GLY A 11 5.64 -7.29 -9.46
C GLY A 11 6.43 -7.75 -8.22
N ASN A 12 7.66 -8.23 -8.39
CA ASN A 12 8.53 -8.56 -7.26
C ASN A 12 9.15 -7.29 -6.66
N ARG A 13 9.44 -7.34 -5.35
CA ARG A 13 10.06 -6.21 -4.64
C ARG A 13 11.58 -6.23 -4.81
N LEU A 14 12.14 -5.13 -5.31
CA LEU A 14 13.58 -4.87 -5.35
C LEU A 14 13.95 -3.98 -4.16
N TYR A 15 14.60 -4.56 -3.15
CA TYR A 15 14.92 -3.85 -1.91
C TYR A 15 16.13 -2.94 -2.04
N THR A 16 16.08 -1.81 -1.34
CA THR A 16 17.16 -0.82 -1.31
C THR A 16 17.09 0.05 -0.05
N LEU A 17 18.18 0.76 0.24
CA LEU A 17 18.20 1.81 1.28
C LEU A 17 18.09 3.22 0.68
N LYS A 18 18.17 3.34 -0.65
CA LYS A 18 18.08 4.63 -1.36
C LYS A 18 16.64 5.15 -1.35
N LYS A 19 16.47 6.48 -1.35
CA LYS A 19 15.15 7.15 -1.48
C LYS A 19 14.67 7.29 -2.93
N VAL A 20 15.60 7.22 -3.87
CA VAL A 20 15.34 7.21 -5.31
C VAL A 20 16.21 6.11 -5.93
N ALA A 21 15.61 5.26 -6.75
CA ALA A 21 16.30 4.19 -7.47
C ALA A 21 15.71 4.08 -8.88
N HIS A 22 16.56 3.93 -9.90
CA HIS A 22 16.13 3.80 -11.30
C HIS A 22 15.20 4.93 -11.80
N GLY A 23 15.34 6.14 -11.25
CA GLY A 23 14.48 7.28 -11.56
C GLY A 23 13.11 7.29 -10.84
N GLU A 24 12.79 6.26 -10.05
CA GLU A 24 11.56 6.19 -9.25
C GLU A 24 11.82 6.48 -7.77
N VAL A 25 10.88 7.15 -7.11
CA VAL A 25 10.88 7.31 -5.65
C VAL A 25 10.54 5.97 -4.98
N THR A 26 11.39 5.52 -4.07
CA THR A 26 11.23 4.22 -3.42
C THR A 26 10.16 4.27 -2.32
N LYS A 27 9.47 3.14 -2.09
CA LYS A 27 8.42 3.00 -1.07
C LYS A 27 8.95 2.31 0.18
N SER A 28 8.39 2.61 1.36
CA SER A 28 8.74 1.90 2.60
C SER A 28 8.40 0.42 2.48
N ALA A 29 9.35 -0.45 2.77
CA ALA A 29 9.12 -1.91 2.80
C ALA A 29 8.20 -2.34 3.95
N HIS A 30 8.06 -1.49 4.96
CA HIS A 30 7.30 -1.78 6.16
C HIS A 30 5.88 -1.20 6.06
N PRO A 31 4.86 -1.94 6.53
CA PRO A 31 3.48 -1.46 6.54
C PRO A 31 3.31 -0.28 7.50
N ALA A 32 2.24 0.50 7.27
CA ALA A 32 1.82 1.52 8.23
C ALA A 32 1.49 0.89 9.59
N ARG A 33 1.87 1.56 10.68
CA ARG A 33 1.63 1.07 12.04
C ARG A 33 0.13 0.92 12.30
N PHE A 34 -0.29 -0.24 12.78
CA PHE A 34 -1.65 -0.44 13.29
C PHE A 34 -1.82 0.25 14.66
N SER A 35 -2.98 0.89 14.85
CA SER A 35 -3.40 1.44 16.14
C SER A 35 -4.86 1.06 16.38
N PRO A 36 -5.19 0.47 17.53
CA PRO A 36 -6.59 0.29 17.93
C PRO A 36 -7.33 1.64 18.01
N ASP A 37 -6.66 2.68 18.51
CA ASP A 37 -7.24 4.02 18.71
C ASP A 37 -7.15 4.94 17.48
N ASP A 38 -7.12 4.38 16.27
CA ASP A 38 -7.01 5.17 15.05
C ASP A 38 -8.27 6.02 14.80
N LYS A 39 -8.20 7.29 15.21
CA LYS A 39 -9.24 8.31 15.03
C LYS A 39 -9.63 8.54 13.57
N TYR A 40 -8.76 8.20 12.61
CA TYR A 40 -8.98 8.42 11.18
C TYR A 40 -9.45 7.17 10.43
N SER A 41 -9.73 6.07 11.14
CA SER A 41 -10.26 4.82 10.57
C SER A 41 -11.51 5.06 9.70
N ARG A 42 -12.48 5.83 10.20
CA ARG A 42 -13.70 6.21 9.45
C ARG A 42 -13.38 6.91 8.14
N HIS A 43 -12.51 7.92 8.19
CA HIS A 43 -12.11 8.70 7.01
C HIS A 43 -11.46 7.81 5.94
N ARG A 44 -10.56 6.91 6.36
CA ARG A 44 -9.92 5.94 5.46
C ARG A 44 -10.93 5.02 4.78
N VAL A 45 -11.91 4.49 5.51
CA VAL A 45 -12.95 3.62 4.95
C VAL A 45 -13.86 4.40 3.99
N THR A 46 -14.28 5.61 4.35
CA THR A 46 -15.11 6.47 3.48
C THR A 46 -14.40 6.79 2.16
N LEU A 47 -13.11 7.12 2.21
CA LEU A 47 -12.31 7.41 1.02
C LEU A 47 -12.17 6.17 0.13
N LYS A 48 -11.86 5.00 0.72
CA LYS A 48 -11.82 3.73 -0.04
C LYS A 48 -13.17 3.44 -0.71
N LYS A 49 -14.28 3.62 0.00
CA LYS A 49 -15.64 3.39 -0.54
C LYS A 49 -15.93 4.29 -1.73
N ARG A 50 -15.58 5.58 -1.65
CA ARG A 50 -15.79 6.58 -2.70
C ARG A 50 -15.10 6.21 -4.01
N PHE A 51 -13.92 5.62 -3.93
CA PHE A 51 -13.11 5.24 -5.09
C PHE A 51 -13.24 3.76 -5.49
N GLY A 52 -14.21 3.02 -4.95
CA GLY A 52 -14.38 1.61 -5.30
C GLY A 52 -13.23 0.70 -4.83
N MET A 53 -12.43 1.14 -3.86
CA MET A 53 -11.23 0.44 -3.38
C MET A 53 -11.49 -0.50 -2.19
N LEU A 54 -12.74 -0.64 -1.75
CA LEU A 54 -13.07 -1.67 -0.76
C LEU A 54 -13.00 -3.03 -1.44
N LEU A 55 -12.47 -4.02 -0.73
CA LEU A 55 -12.39 -5.38 -1.24
C LEU A 55 -13.77 -5.90 -1.66
N THR A 56 -14.81 -5.59 -0.88
CA THR A 56 -16.21 -5.94 -1.19
C THR A 56 -16.79 -5.27 -2.44
N GLN A 57 -16.11 -4.28 -3.02
CA GLN A 57 -16.51 -3.62 -4.27
C GLN A 57 -15.81 -4.20 -5.50
N GLN A 58 -14.78 -5.04 -5.32
CA GLN A 58 -14.04 -5.64 -6.43
C GLN A 58 -14.82 -6.83 -7.00
N GLU A 59 -14.92 -6.92 -8.34
CA GLU A 59 -15.69 -7.96 -9.05
C GLU A 59 -15.30 -9.39 -8.62
N ASN A 60 -14.02 -9.58 -8.30
CA ASN A 60 -13.43 -10.89 -8.01
C ASN A 60 -13.42 -11.23 -6.51
N TRP A 61 -14.07 -10.43 -5.66
CA TRP A 61 -14.04 -10.63 -4.20
C TRP A 61 -14.57 -12.00 -3.76
N LYS A 62 -15.56 -12.56 -4.48
CA LYS A 62 -16.17 -13.85 -4.13
C LYS A 62 -15.41 -15.05 -4.70
N SER A 63 -14.44 -14.82 -5.58
CA SER A 63 -13.66 -15.85 -6.27
C SER A 63 -12.21 -15.94 -5.78
N MET A 64 -11.84 -15.14 -4.77
CA MET A 64 -10.60 -15.25 -3.98
C MET A 64 -10.87 -15.95 -2.66
#